data_AF-A0A967SX69-F1
#
_entry.id   AF-A0A967SX69-F1
#
_cell.length_a   1.000
_cell.length_b   1.000
_cell.length_c   1.000
_cell.angle_alpha   90.00
_cell.angle_beta   90.00
_cell.angle_gamma   90.00
#
_symmetry.space_group_name_H-M   'P 1'
#
loop_
_entity.id
_entity.type
_entity.pdbx_description
1 polymer ?
#
loop_
_entity_poly.entity_id
_entity_poly.type
_entity_poly.pdbx_seq_one_letter_code
_entity_poly.pdbx_strand_id
1 'polypeptide(L)'
;GFSETEEKEFFRMLVSVSGIGPRLALTLLSGPTTRDIKDAITREDVAILTRVPGIGRKTAQRLILELKEKMTTEDKFKGVTPVAVISDQLQSKVDEAIRALVQLGYKQENAYHAVSKMADKLSDEISVEEIIKRALRSTSL
;
A
#
# COMPACT_ATOMS: atom_id res chain seq x y z
N GLY A 1 -0.12 -8.90 -18.45
CA GLY A 1 0.00 -7.47 -18.12
C GLY A 1 -1.22 -7.07 -17.33
N PHE A 2 -1.10 -6.09 -16.45
CA PHE A 2 -2.23 -5.60 -15.63
C PHE A 2 -3.01 -4.56 -16.43
N SER A 3 -4.34 -4.67 -16.42
CA SER A 3 -5.19 -3.72 -17.16
C SER A 3 -5.45 -2.45 -16.35
N GLU A 4 -5.37 -2.55 -15.02
CA GLU A 4 -5.68 -1.47 -14.09
C GLU A 4 -4.55 -1.26 -13.07
N THR A 5 -4.38 -0.02 -12.61
CA THR A 5 -3.41 0.34 -11.56
C THR A 5 -3.68 -0.40 -10.26
N GLU A 6 -4.96 -0.56 -9.89
CA GLU A 6 -5.37 -1.31 -8.68
C GLU A 6 -4.91 -2.78 -8.74
N GLU A 7 -5.00 -3.40 -9.91
CA GLU A 7 -4.58 -4.78 -10.13
C GLU A 7 -3.05 -4.92 -9.98
N LYS A 8 -2.29 -3.93 -10.47
CA LYS A 8 -0.83 -3.87 -10.32
C LYS A 8 -0.39 -3.69 -8.87
N GLU A 9 -1.08 -2.83 -8.12
CA GLU A 9 -0.80 -2.61 -6.70
C GLU A 9 -1.12 -3.87 -5.88
N PHE A 10 -2.28 -4.48 -6.14
CA PHE A 10 -2.65 -5.72 -5.48
C PHE A 10 -1.68 -6.84 -5.82
N PHE A 11 -1.21 -6.94 -7.06
CA PHE A 11 -0.15 -7.87 -7.44
C PHE A 11 1.13 -7.69 -6.62
N ARG A 12 1.60 -6.45 -6.44
CA ARG A 12 2.78 -6.16 -5.60
C ARG A 12 2.54 -6.59 -4.16
N MET A 13 1.34 -6.35 -3.64
CA MET A 13 0.96 -6.76 -2.30
C MET A 13 0.97 -8.29 -2.16
N LEU A 14 0.45 -9.02 -3.13
CA LEU A 14 0.47 -10.49 -3.17
C LEU A 14 1.89 -11.05 -3.19
N VAL A 15 2.77 -10.53 -4.07
CA VAL A 15 4.17 -11.00 -4.20
C VAL A 15 5.01 -10.68 -2.95
N SER A 16 4.60 -9.67 -2.17
CA SER A 16 5.27 -9.35 -0.91
C SER A 16 5.00 -10.38 0.21
N VAL A 17 4.06 -11.31 0.01
CA VAL A 17 3.78 -12.39 0.96
C VAL A 17 4.78 -13.51 0.78
N SER A 18 5.42 -13.93 1.87
CA SER A 18 6.44 -14.98 1.80
C SER A 18 5.84 -16.33 1.41
N GLY A 19 6.29 -16.86 0.27
CA GLY A 19 5.77 -18.09 -0.34
C GLY A 19 4.82 -17.84 -1.52
N ILE A 20 4.52 -16.58 -1.85
CA ILE A 20 3.80 -16.19 -3.05
C ILE A 20 4.79 -15.60 -4.06
N GLY A 21 5.08 -16.36 -5.12
CA GLY A 21 5.90 -15.87 -6.22
C GLY A 21 5.09 -15.11 -7.28
N PRO A 22 5.74 -14.37 -8.20
CA PRO A 22 5.10 -13.64 -9.28
C PRO A 22 4.13 -14.48 -10.12
N ARG A 23 4.52 -15.73 -10.41
CA ARG A 23 3.68 -16.67 -11.17
C ARG A 23 2.38 -17.00 -10.45
N LEU A 24 2.47 -17.23 -9.14
CA LEU A 24 1.33 -17.61 -8.30
C LEU A 24 0.39 -16.42 -8.07
N ALA A 25 0.95 -15.22 -7.85
CA ALA A 25 0.17 -13.99 -7.74
C ALA A 25 -0.61 -13.68 -9.03
N LEU A 26 0.00 -13.90 -10.21
CA LEU A 26 -0.73 -13.79 -11.48
C LEU A 26 -1.85 -14.83 -11.60
N THR A 27 -1.62 -16.08 -11.18
CA THR A 27 -2.67 -17.11 -11.16
C THR A 27 -3.81 -16.75 -10.21
N LEU A 28 -3.50 -16.15 -9.06
CA LEU A 28 -4.50 -15.65 -8.12
C LEU A 28 -5.37 -14.56 -8.75
N LEU A 29 -4.75 -13.61 -9.44
CA LEU A 29 -5.44 -12.51 -10.15
C LEU A 29 -6.21 -12.96 -11.40
N SER A 30 -5.87 -14.14 -11.96
CA SER A 30 -6.54 -14.69 -13.15
C SER A 30 -7.77 -15.54 -12.81
N GLY A 31 -8.02 -15.82 -11.53
CA GLY A 31 -9.12 -16.66 -11.06
C GLY A 31 -10.25 -15.82 -10.47
N PRO A 32 -10.37 -15.70 -9.14
CA PRO A 32 -11.33 -14.80 -8.51
C PRO A 32 -10.98 -13.33 -8.80
N THR A 33 -11.97 -12.44 -8.75
CA THR A 33 -11.70 -11.00 -8.85
C THR A 33 -10.88 -10.53 -7.64
N THR A 34 -10.13 -9.44 -7.80
CA THR A 34 -9.45 -8.73 -6.71
C THR A 34 -10.37 -8.53 -5.49
N ARG A 35 -11.64 -8.21 -5.74
CA ARG A 35 -12.67 -8.06 -4.71
C ARG A 35 -12.96 -9.35 -3.96
N ASP A 36 -13.14 -10.47 -4.66
CA ASP A 36 -13.39 -11.77 -4.03
C ASP A 36 -12.21 -12.21 -3.16
N ILE A 37 -10.98 -11.91 -3.58
CA ILE A 37 -9.76 -12.21 -2.81
C ILE A 37 -9.73 -11.36 -1.54
N LYS A 38 -10.00 -10.04 -1.64
CA LYS A 38 -10.10 -9.13 -0.50
C LYS A 38 -11.18 -9.57 0.50
N ASP A 39 -12.35 -10.00 0.00
CA ASP A 39 -13.44 -10.52 0.81
C ASP A 39 -13.06 -11.84 1.49
N ALA A 40 -12.39 -12.76 0.78
CA ALA A 40 -11.89 -14.01 1.33
C ALA A 40 -10.85 -13.77 2.43
N ILE A 41 -9.95 -12.81 2.27
CA ILE A 41 -8.98 -12.41 3.32
C ILE A 41 -9.71 -11.86 4.55
N THR A 42 -10.68 -10.97 4.34
CA THR A 42 -11.43 -10.33 5.43
C THR A 42 -12.22 -11.36 6.24
N ARG A 43 -12.83 -12.34 5.55
CA ARG A 43 -13.62 -13.43 6.16
C ARG A 43 -12.79 -14.63 6.62
N GLU A 44 -11.47 -14.58 6.44
CA GLU A 44 -10.56 -15.69 6.71
C GLU A 44 -10.94 -16.98 5.97
N ASP A 45 -11.52 -16.84 4.78
CA ASP A 45 -11.98 -17.96 3.96
C ASP A 45 -10.81 -18.62 3.21
N VAL A 46 -10.16 -19.54 3.92
CA VAL A 46 -9.07 -20.37 3.40
C VAL A 46 -9.52 -21.20 2.19
N ALA A 47 -10.80 -21.61 2.13
CA ALA A 47 -11.27 -22.52 1.09
C ALA A 47 -11.20 -21.85 -0.29
N ILE A 48 -11.57 -20.58 -0.40
CA ILE A 48 -11.49 -19.82 -1.65
C ILE A 48 -10.04 -19.73 -2.15
N LEU A 49 -9.09 -19.44 -1.26
CA LEU A 49 -7.68 -19.28 -1.62
C LEU A 49 -7.02 -20.61 -2.00
N THR A 50 -7.40 -21.71 -1.36
CA THR A 50 -6.87 -23.05 -1.68
C THR A 50 -7.39 -23.64 -2.99
N ARG A 51 -8.43 -23.05 -3.60
CA ARG A 51 -8.88 -23.45 -4.94
C ARG A 51 -7.89 -23.05 -6.03
N VAL A 52 -6.98 -22.13 -5.73
CA VAL A 52 -5.97 -21.67 -6.68
C VAL A 52 -4.84 -22.71 -6.76
N PRO A 53 -4.55 -23.25 -7.96
CA PRO A 53 -3.47 -24.21 -8.14
C PRO A 53 -2.13 -23.68 -7.62
N GLY A 54 -1.50 -24.42 -6.71
CA GLY A 54 -0.24 -24.03 -6.08
C GLY A 54 -0.37 -23.29 -4.74
N ILE A 55 -1.59 -22.99 -4.28
CA ILE A 55 -1.84 -22.47 -2.93
C ILE A 55 -2.36 -23.59 -2.03
N GLY A 56 -1.47 -24.09 -1.16
CA GLY A 56 -1.85 -25.02 -0.10
C GLY A 56 -2.45 -24.30 1.11
N ARG A 57 -3.03 -25.08 2.04
CA ARG A 57 -3.68 -24.57 3.27
C ARG A 57 -2.77 -23.65 4.10
N LYS A 58 -1.50 -24.03 4.25
CA LYS A 58 -0.50 -23.25 5.02
C LYS A 58 -0.20 -21.90 4.36
N THR A 59 -0.05 -21.89 3.03
CA THR A 59 0.17 -20.66 2.25
C THR A 59 -1.06 -19.76 2.27
N ALA A 60 -2.26 -20.33 2.15
CA ALA A 60 -3.52 -19.59 2.23
C ALA A 60 -3.70 -18.91 3.60
N GLN A 61 -3.46 -19.63 4.70
CA GLN A 61 -3.52 -19.06 6.05
C GLN A 61 -2.51 -17.93 6.25
N ARG A 62 -1.28 -18.12 5.76
CA ARG A 62 -0.25 -17.08 5.83
C ARG A 62 -0.60 -15.85 4.99
N LEU A 63 -1.14 -16.06 3.80
CA LEU A 63 -1.62 -15.00 2.93
C LEU A 63 -2.74 -14.20 3.59
N ILE A 64 -3.70 -14.86 4.22
CA ILE A 64 -4.76 -14.19 4.98
C ILE A 64 -4.15 -13.34 6.10
N LEU A 65 -3.25 -13.91 6.92
CA LEU A 65 -2.67 -13.19 8.05
C LEU A 65 -1.89 -11.95 7.60
N GLU A 66 -0.91 -12.14 6.70
CA GLU A 66 -0.04 -11.05 6.26
C GLU A 66 -0.79 -9.97 5.48
N LEU A 67 -1.78 -10.36 4.65
CA LEU A 67 -2.58 -9.37 3.92
C LEU A 67 -3.61 -8.71 4.82
N LYS A 68 -4.21 -9.41 5.78
CA LYS A 68 -5.12 -8.79 6.75
C LYS A 68 -4.38 -7.78 7.63
N GLU A 69 -3.14 -8.07 8.04
CA GLU A 69 -2.29 -7.09 8.73
C GLU A 69 -1.99 -5.88 7.84
N LYS A 70 -1.67 -6.09 6.56
CA LYS A 70 -1.44 -5.00 5.60
C LYS A 70 -2.70 -4.21 5.32
N MET A 71 -3.85 -4.85 5.15
CA MET A 71 -5.15 -4.21 4.88
C MET A 71 -5.70 -3.50 6.12
N THR A 72 -5.45 -3.99 7.34
CA THR A 72 -5.80 -3.29 8.58
C THR A 72 -4.82 -2.16 8.89
N THR A 73 -3.57 -2.28 8.48
CA THR A 73 -2.63 -1.15 8.46
C THR A 73 -3.10 -0.13 7.43
N GLU A 74 -3.50 -0.56 6.24
CA GLU A 74 -4.13 0.29 5.23
C GLU A 74 -5.46 0.86 5.71
N ASP A 75 -6.27 0.18 6.53
CA ASP A 75 -7.52 0.73 7.12
C ASP A 75 -7.25 1.71 8.26
N LYS A 76 -6.21 1.48 9.07
CA LYS A 76 -5.67 2.50 9.99
C LYS A 76 -5.07 3.68 9.22
N PHE A 77 -4.63 3.43 7.99
CA PHE A 77 -4.26 4.43 7.00
C PHE A 77 -5.42 4.79 6.05
N LYS A 78 -6.67 4.32 6.14
CA LYS A 78 -7.76 4.70 5.19
C LYS A 78 -8.65 5.82 5.72
N GLY A 79 -8.23 6.46 6.81
CA GLY A 79 -8.39 7.91 6.94
C GLY A 79 -7.51 8.70 5.96
N VAL A 80 -6.65 8.00 5.21
CA VAL A 80 -5.81 8.51 4.12
C VAL A 80 -6.38 7.99 2.81
N THR A 81 -6.81 8.91 1.97
CA THR A 81 -7.10 8.67 0.55
C THR A 81 -5.89 7.99 -0.10
N PRO A 82 -6.09 6.99 -0.99
CA PRO A 82 -4.98 6.50 -1.80
C PRO A 82 -4.50 7.69 -2.62
N VAL A 83 -3.28 8.12 -2.33
CA VAL A 83 -2.64 9.21 -3.05
C VAL A 83 -2.67 8.85 -4.52
N ALA A 84 -3.34 9.69 -5.31
CA ALA A 84 -3.38 9.58 -6.75
C ALA A 84 -1.95 9.38 -7.28
N VAL A 85 -1.75 8.29 -8.03
CA VAL A 85 -0.59 7.94 -8.86
C VAL A 85 0.53 9.00 -8.85
N ILE A 86 1.36 8.96 -7.81
CA ILE A 86 2.62 9.72 -7.76
C ILE A 86 3.72 8.83 -8.33
N SER A 87 4.59 9.39 -9.18
CA SER A 87 5.67 8.65 -9.81
C SER A 87 6.60 8.03 -8.76
N ASP A 88 7.36 6.97 -9.10
CA ASP A 88 8.36 6.37 -8.18
C ASP A 88 9.38 7.43 -7.70
N GLN A 89 9.64 8.47 -8.51
CA GLN A 89 10.49 9.61 -8.15
C GLN A 89 9.83 10.54 -7.12
N LEU A 90 8.52 10.72 -7.19
CA LEU A 90 7.79 11.53 -6.22
C LEU A 90 7.56 10.75 -4.92
N GLN A 91 7.38 9.44 -4.98
CA GLN A 91 7.33 8.60 -3.78
C GLN A 91 8.66 8.65 -3.01
N SER A 92 9.81 8.58 -3.69
CA SER A 92 11.11 8.69 -3.01
C SER A 92 11.32 10.06 -2.35
N LYS A 93 10.90 11.14 -3.01
CA LYS A 93 10.92 12.50 -2.46
C LYS A 93 9.99 12.66 -1.24
N VAL A 94 8.82 12.03 -1.27
CA VAL A 94 7.86 12.01 -0.16
C VAL A 94 8.45 11.27 1.05
N ASP A 95 9.03 10.09 0.83
CA ASP A 95 9.66 9.31 1.89
C ASP A 95 10.84 10.06 2.53
N GLU A 96 11.64 10.76 1.72
CA GLU A 96 12.75 11.59 2.19
C GLU A 96 12.26 12.79 3.02
N ALA A 97 11.18 13.45 2.58
CA ALA A 97 10.56 14.54 3.32
C ALA A 97 9.99 14.08 4.68
N ILE A 98 9.36 12.89 4.74
CA ILE A 98 8.86 12.31 5.99
C ILE A 98 10.02 12.04 6.97
N ARG A 99 11.14 11.46 6.49
CA ARG A 99 12.32 11.21 7.32
C ARG A 99 12.90 12.50 7.89
N ALA A 100 12.97 13.55 7.07
CA ALA A 100 13.43 14.86 7.51
C ALA A 100 12.51 15.46 8.58
N LEU A 101 11.19 15.38 8.43
CA LEU A 101 10.22 15.83 9.44
C LEU A 101 10.37 15.06 10.76
N VAL A 102 10.59 13.75 10.71
CA VAL A 102 10.88 12.95 11.91
C VAL A 102 12.17 13.40 12.58
N GLN A 103 13.21 13.68 11.81
CA GLN A 103 14.48 14.19 12.32
C GLN A 103 14.36 15.59 12.95
N LEU A 104 13.39 16.39 12.50
CA LEU A 104 13.02 17.67 13.11
C LEU A 104 12.20 17.52 14.41
N GLY A 105 11.90 16.28 14.84
CA GLY A 105 11.21 15.98 16.09
C GLY A 105 9.71 15.71 15.95
N TYR A 106 9.18 15.63 14.73
CA TYR A 106 7.79 15.25 14.53
C TYR A 106 7.60 13.74 14.71
N LYS A 107 6.48 13.34 15.29
CA LYS A 107 6.08 11.93 15.31
C LYS A 107 5.89 11.43 13.87
N GLN A 108 6.34 10.22 13.59
CA GLN A 108 6.27 9.60 12.26
C GLN A 108 4.85 9.65 11.66
N GLU A 109 3.83 9.41 12.49
CA GLU A 109 2.42 9.49 12.10
C GLU A 109 2.03 10.92 11.66
N ASN A 110 2.45 11.93 12.43
CA ASN A 110 2.15 13.33 12.12
C ASN A 110 2.88 13.79 10.85
N ALA A 111 4.15 13.38 10.68
CA ALA A 111 4.93 13.66 9.49
C ALA A 111 4.28 13.09 8.24
N TYR A 112 3.82 11.83 8.32
CA TYR A 112 3.10 11.18 7.22
C TYR A 112 1.79 11.91 6.91
N HIS A 113 0.98 12.22 7.92
CA HIS A 113 -0.29 12.94 7.74
C HIS A 113 -0.11 14.32 7.11
N ALA A 114 0.93 15.06 7.51
CA ALA A 114 1.23 16.40 7.00
C ALA A 114 1.56 16.38 5.50
N VAL A 115 2.36 15.40 5.07
CA VAL A 115 2.75 15.23 3.66
C VAL A 115 1.59 14.66 2.84
N SER A 116 0.89 13.66 3.39
CA SER A 116 -0.22 13.00 2.71
C SER A 116 -1.41 13.94 2.45
N LYS A 117 -1.75 14.84 3.38
CA LYS A 117 -2.75 15.89 3.16
C LYS A 117 -2.46 16.79 1.96
N MET A 118 -1.20 16.84 1.55
CA MET A 118 -0.74 17.70 0.46
C MET A 118 -0.44 16.90 -0.80
N ALA A 119 -0.56 15.56 -0.77
CA ALA A 119 -0.17 14.69 -1.86
C ALA A 119 -0.96 14.95 -3.14
N ASP A 120 -2.24 15.33 -3.02
CA ASP A 120 -3.08 15.76 -4.17
C ASP A 120 -2.62 17.09 -4.81
N LYS A 121 -1.71 17.81 -4.14
CA LYS A 121 -1.14 19.10 -4.59
C LYS A 121 0.36 19.00 -4.91
N LEU A 122 0.92 17.80 -4.89
CA LEU A 122 2.31 17.55 -5.25
C LEU A 122 2.40 17.21 -6.74
N SER A 123 3.33 17.86 -7.45
CA SER A 123 3.71 17.52 -8.81
C SER A 123 5.11 16.89 -8.82
N ASP A 124 5.45 16.08 -9.83
CA ASP A 124 6.76 15.41 -9.93
C ASP A 124 7.95 16.40 -9.91
N GLU A 125 7.72 17.65 -10.32
CA GLU A 125 8.72 18.72 -10.33
C GLU A 125 9.03 19.32 -8.96
N ILE A 126 8.25 19.01 -7.92
CA ILE A 126 8.46 19.57 -6.60
C ILE A 126 9.74 19.02 -5.95
N SER A 127 10.50 19.87 -5.25
CA SER A 127 11.70 19.45 -4.51
C SER A 127 11.33 18.92 -3.13
N VAL A 128 12.22 18.09 -2.55
CA VAL A 128 12.05 17.56 -1.19
C VAL A 128 11.96 18.70 -0.17
N GLU A 129 12.76 19.77 -0.30
CA GLU A 129 12.69 20.89 0.64
C GLU A 129 11.35 21.62 0.58
N GLU A 130 10.76 21.72 -0.61
CA GLU A 130 9.46 22.37 -0.79
C GLU A 130 8.33 21.52 -0.20
N ILE A 131 8.41 20.18 -0.28
CA ILE A 131 7.50 19.27 0.42
C ILE A 131 7.59 19.48 1.94
N ILE A 132 8.80 19.54 2.50
CA ILE A 132 9.03 19.75 3.93
C ILE A 132 8.47 21.10 4.39
N LYS A 133 8.75 22.19 3.66
CA LYS A 133 8.22 23.53 3.99
C LYS A 133 6.70 23.56 4.01
N ARG A 134 6.07 22.92 3.03
CA ARG A 134 4.62 22.85 2.89
C ARG A 134 3.99 22.01 4.01
N ALA A 135 4.59 20.86 4.33
CA ALA A 135 4.17 20.03 5.45
C ALA A 135 4.28 20.76 6.79
N LEU A 136 5.38 21.49 7.04
CA LEU A 136 5.54 22.28 8.27
C LEU A 136 4.46 23.38 8.40
N ARG A 137 4.09 24.02 7.29
CA ARG A 137 3.00 25.01 7.26
C ARG A 137 1.64 24.38 7.57
N SER A 138 1.40 23.13 7.18
CA SER A 138 0.12 22.45 7.43
C SER A 138 -0.02 21.95 8.87
N THR A 139 1.10 21.70 9.56
CA THR A 139 1.15 21.33 10.99
C THR A 139 1.23 22.51 11.96
N SER A 140 1.54 23.71 11.50
CA SER A 140 1.73 24.90 12.36
C SER A 140 0.41 25.67 12.67
N LEU A 141 -0.71 24.96 12.86
CA LEU A 141 -1.99 25.52 13.30
C LEU A 141 -2.19 25.36 14.80
#